data_AF-A0A914Z0H9-F1
#
_entry.id   AF-A0A914Z0H9-F1
#
_cell.length_a   1.000
_cell.length_b   1.000
_cell.length_c   1.000
_cell.angle_alpha   90.00
_cell.angle_beta   90.00
_cell.angle_gamma   90.00
#
_symmetry.space_group_name_H-M   'P 1'
#
loop_
_entity.id
_entity.type
_entity.pdbx_description
1 polymer ?
#
loop_
_entity_poly.entity_id
_entity_poly.type
_entity_poly.pdbx_seq_one_letter_code
_entity_poly.pdbx_strand_id
1 'polypeptide(L)'
;MMAAVIMSIGFSVDIPAHIAFHYYRTGVTTSNENTTVKARLKHTLAAVVIQAGVSTCLCVSSLLMVPIYMGEVFVKTMFLCIILGLIHGLFIMPAIFNLYQKFRNNCFRRRRREKEMKNVTLKGVTFFEDLENPKRTNVVAPA
;
A
#
# COMPACT_ATOMS: atom_id res chain seq x y z
N MET A 1 9.96 -6.46 -30.79
CA MET A 1 10.75 -6.39 -29.54
C MET A 1 10.52 -5.09 -28.77
N MET A 2 10.62 -3.90 -29.41
CA MET A 2 10.36 -2.61 -28.72
C MET A 2 8.96 -2.50 -28.09
N ALA A 3 7.91 -2.96 -28.76
CA ALA A 3 6.54 -2.92 -28.24
C ALA A 3 6.35 -3.77 -26.96
N ALA A 4 7.09 -4.87 -26.80
CA ALA A 4 7.00 -5.70 -25.61
C ALA A 4 7.63 -5.02 -24.38
N VAL A 5 8.68 -4.22 -24.58
CA VAL A 5 9.29 -3.40 -23.53
C VAL A 5 8.30 -2.34 -23.06
N ILE A 6 7.64 -1.64 -23.99
CA ILE A 6 6.64 -0.61 -23.65
C ILE A 6 5.47 -1.22 -22.86
N MET A 7 4.96 -2.38 -23.27
CA MET A 7 3.89 -3.05 -22.51
C MET A 7 4.35 -3.56 -21.14
N SER A 8 5.58 -4.04 -21.02
CA SER A 8 6.14 -4.40 -19.71
C SER A 8 6.26 -3.19 -18.78
N ILE A 9 6.63 -2.02 -19.30
CA ILE A 9 6.67 -0.76 -18.53
C ILE A 9 5.25 -0.38 -18.10
N GLY A 10 4.27 -0.46 -19.02
CA GLY A 10 2.86 -0.19 -18.75
C GLY A 10 2.28 -1.04 -17.62
N PHE A 11 2.43 -2.37 -17.68
CA PHE A 11 1.95 -3.25 -16.62
C PHE A 11 2.69 -3.06 -15.29
N SER A 12 3.97 -2.67 -15.33
CA SER A 12 4.75 -2.36 -14.12
C SER A 12 4.24 -1.10 -13.40
N VAL A 13 3.66 -0.12 -14.10
CA VAL A 13 3.12 1.10 -13.48
C VAL A 13 1.61 1.02 -13.19
N ASP A 14 0.84 0.27 -13.99
CA ASP A 14 -0.61 0.10 -13.80
C ASP A 14 -0.95 -0.66 -12.52
N ILE A 15 -0.20 -1.73 -12.21
CA ILE A 15 -0.44 -2.55 -11.02
C ILE A 15 -0.29 -1.69 -9.73
N PRO A 16 0.82 -0.96 -9.49
CA PRO A 16 0.95 -0.03 -8.36
C PRO A 16 -0.11 1.08 -8.33
N ALA A 17 -0.44 1.68 -9.46
CA ALA A 17 -1.40 2.78 -9.53
C ALA A 17 -2.81 2.32 -9.12
N HIS A 18 -3.26 1.16 -9.62
CA HIS A 18 -4.53 0.57 -9.22
C HIS A 18 -4.57 0.21 -7.73
N ILE A 19 -3.47 -0.32 -7.18
CA ILE A 19 -3.36 -0.60 -5.74
C ILE A 19 -3.49 0.68 -4.93
N ALA A 20 -2.72 1.72 -5.28
CA ALA A 20 -2.67 2.97 -4.55
C ALA A 20 -4.04 3.66 -4.54
N PHE A 21 -4.72 3.69 -5.69
CA PHE A 21 -6.05 4.26 -5.82
C PHE A 21 -7.08 3.52 -4.96
N HIS A 22 -7.09 2.20 -5.01
CA HIS A 22 -8.07 1.40 -4.28
C HIS A 22 -7.77 1.34 -2.77
N TYR A 23 -6.49 1.44 -2.39
CA TYR A 23 -6.05 1.62 -1.00
C TYR A 23 -6.50 2.98 -0.45
N TYR A 24 -6.33 4.06 -1.22
CA TYR A 24 -6.78 5.39 -0.82
C TYR A 24 -8.30 5.44 -0.64
N ARG A 25 -9.08 4.89 -1.59
CA ARG A 25 -10.54 4.82 -1.48
C ARG A 25 -11.05 3.99 -0.30
N THR A 26 -10.35 2.91 0.06
CA THR A 26 -10.72 2.08 1.22
C THR A 26 -10.29 2.68 2.56
N GLY A 27 -9.19 3.43 2.59
CA GLY A 27 -8.75 4.18 3.76
C GLY A 27 -9.69 5.33 4.14
N VAL A 28 -10.34 5.96 3.16
CA VAL A 28 -11.30 7.06 3.39
C VAL A 28 -12.67 6.55 3.86
N THR A 29 -13.05 5.31 3.52
CA THR A 29 -14.40 4.77 3.78
C THR A 29 -14.52 3.92 5.04
N THR A 30 -13.42 3.54 5.70
CA THR A 30 -13.48 2.65 6.88
C THR A 30 -12.73 3.24 8.08
N SER A 31 -13.50 3.73 9.05
CA SER A 31 -13.03 4.15 10.37
C SER A 31 -12.95 2.97 11.38
N ASN A 32 -13.55 1.78 11.12
CA ASN A 32 -13.82 0.83 12.22
C ASN A 32 -13.69 -0.69 12.01
N GLU A 33 -13.11 -1.25 10.94
CA GLU A 33 -12.95 -2.74 10.88
C GLU A 33 -11.74 -3.20 10.04
N ASN A 34 -10.61 -3.44 10.70
CA ASN A 34 -9.29 -3.54 10.06
C ASN A 34 -8.98 -4.91 9.40
N THR A 35 -9.80 -5.93 9.60
CA THR A 35 -9.56 -7.31 9.15
C THR A 35 -10.38 -7.68 7.92
N THR A 36 -11.65 -7.25 7.87
CA THR A 36 -12.62 -7.64 6.84
C THR A 36 -12.43 -6.86 5.54
N VAL A 37 -12.03 -5.58 5.63
CA VAL A 37 -11.80 -4.72 4.45
C VAL A 37 -10.64 -5.19 3.60
N LYS A 38 -9.60 -5.78 4.20
CA LYS A 38 -8.43 -6.29 3.47
C LYS A 38 -8.76 -7.50 2.60
N ALA A 39 -9.58 -8.41 3.12
CA ALA A 39 -10.02 -9.59 2.37
C ALA A 39 -10.89 -9.18 1.18
N ARG A 40 -11.84 -8.27 1.41
CA ARG A 40 -12.68 -7.71 0.35
C ARG A 40 -11.86 -6.96 -0.69
N LEU A 41 -10.95 -6.08 -0.26
CA LEU A 41 -10.07 -5.32 -1.16
C LEU A 41 -9.20 -6.23 -2.03
N LYS A 42 -8.60 -7.28 -1.45
CA LYS A 42 -7.83 -8.27 -2.21
C LYS A 42 -8.70 -8.97 -3.25
N HIS A 43 -9.92 -9.35 -2.88
CA HIS A 43 -10.85 -10.01 -3.79
C HIS A 43 -11.25 -9.08 -4.94
N THR A 44 -11.60 -7.82 -4.65
CA THR A 44 -11.97 -6.84 -5.69
C THR A 44 -10.77 -6.49 -6.58
N LEU A 45 -9.58 -6.31 -6.01
CA LEU A 45 -8.36 -6.03 -6.77
C LEU A 45 -7.98 -7.21 -7.67
N ALA A 46 -8.02 -8.44 -7.14
CA ALA A 46 -7.74 -9.64 -7.95
C ALA A 46 -8.75 -9.76 -9.09
N ALA A 47 -10.04 -9.51 -8.83
CA ALA A 47 -11.07 -9.53 -9.86
C ALA A 47 -10.82 -8.48 -10.96
N VAL A 48 -10.52 -7.23 -10.59
CA VAL A 48 -10.25 -6.14 -11.55
C VAL A 48 -8.99 -6.41 -12.37
N VAL A 49 -7.92 -6.88 -11.73
CA VAL A 49 -6.63 -7.15 -12.40
C VAL A 49 -6.74 -8.35 -13.34
N ILE A 50 -7.43 -9.42 -12.94
CA ILE A 50 -7.68 -10.57 -13.81
C ILE A 50 -8.58 -10.15 -14.97
N GLN A 51 -9.63 -9.39 -14.72
CA GLN A 51 -10.54 -8.91 -15.77
C GLN A 51 -9.82 -8.00 -16.77
N ALA A 52 -8.95 -7.10 -16.30
CA ALA A 52 -8.11 -6.28 -17.16
C ALA A 52 -7.18 -7.17 -18.01
N GLY A 53 -6.46 -8.10 -17.40
CA GLY A 53 -5.56 -9.02 -18.11
C GLY A 53 -6.27 -9.86 -19.18
N VAL A 54 -7.45 -10.42 -18.86
CA VAL A 54 -8.26 -11.19 -19.81
C VAL A 54 -8.72 -10.32 -20.98
N SER A 55 -9.13 -9.07 -20.72
CA SER A 55 -9.54 -8.14 -21.79
C SER A 55 -8.40 -7.79 -22.74
N THR A 56 -7.18 -7.65 -22.22
CA THR A 56 -5.98 -7.43 -23.05
C THR A 56 -5.63 -8.68 -23.86
N CYS A 57 -5.72 -9.86 -23.25
CA CYS A 57 -5.51 -11.14 -23.96
C CYS A 57 -6.50 -11.33 -25.12
N LEU A 58 -7.79 -11.02 -24.91
CA LEU A 58 -8.81 -11.06 -25.97
C LEU A 58 -8.54 -10.04 -27.08
N CYS A 59 -8.15 -8.81 -26.71
CA CYS A 59 -7.78 -7.77 -27.67
C CYS A 59 -6.60 -8.20 -28.54
N VAL A 60 -5.54 -8.75 -27.94
CA VAL A 60 -4.36 -9.23 -28.65
C VAL A 60 -4.68 -10.45 -29.53
N SER A 61 -5.63 -11.29 -29.12
CA SER A 61 -6.07 -12.45 -29.91
C SER A 61 -6.73 -12.06 -31.25
N SER A 62 -7.30 -10.85 -31.37
CA SER A 62 -7.84 -10.32 -32.63
C SER A 62 -6.78 -10.23 -33.74
N LEU A 63 -5.51 -10.00 -33.36
CA LEU A 63 -4.39 -9.89 -34.29
C LEU A 63 -4.02 -11.23 -34.97
N LEU A 64 -4.54 -12.36 -34.48
CA LEU A 64 -4.36 -13.68 -35.12
C LEU A 64 -5.09 -13.80 -36.46
N MET A 65 -6.06 -12.94 -36.76
CA MET A 65 -6.75 -12.96 -38.06
C MET A 65 -5.86 -12.55 -39.22
N VAL A 66 -4.65 -12.07 -38.95
CA VAL A 66 -3.69 -11.63 -39.96
C VAL A 66 -2.56 -12.68 -40.05
N PRO A 67 -2.47 -13.47 -41.14
CA PRO A 67 -1.49 -14.56 -41.29
C PRO A 67 -0.11 -14.00 -41.67
N ILE A 68 0.51 -13.26 -40.74
CA ILE A 68 1.86 -12.72 -40.91
C ILE A 68 2.72 -13.30 -39.78
N TYR A 69 3.83 -13.94 -40.13
CA TYR A 69 4.78 -14.56 -39.19
C TYR A 69 5.19 -13.62 -38.05
N MET A 70 5.40 -12.34 -38.36
CA MET A 70 5.72 -11.30 -37.37
C MET A 70 4.59 -11.05 -36.37
N GLY A 71 3.33 -11.17 -36.79
CA GLY A 71 2.14 -11.02 -35.94
C GLY A 71 1.98 -12.18 -34.96
N GLU A 72 2.29 -13.40 -35.38
CA GLU A 72 2.19 -14.58 -34.52
C GLU A 72 3.20 -14.54 -33.37
N VAL A 73 4.45 -14.14 -33.66
CA VAL A 73 5.49 -13.94 -32.63
C VAL A 73 5.12 -12.79 -31.69
N PHE A 74 4.47 -11.74 -32.20
CA PHE A 74 3.99 -10.63 -31.39
C PHE A 74 2.89 -11.05 -30.41
N VAL A 75 1.90 -11.83 -30.85
CA VAL A 75 0.84 -12.35 -29.99
C VAL A 75 1.40 -13.28 -28.90
N LYS A 76 2.31 -14.19 -29.27
CA LYS A 76 2.96 -15.09 -28.30
C LYS A 76 3.77 -14.33 -27.24
N THR A 77 4.56 -13.33 -27.65
CA THR A 77 5.32 -12.49 -26.71
C THR A 77 4.42 -11.66 -25.81
N MET A 78 3.26 -11.22 -26.32
CA MET A 78 2.29 -10.49 -25.52
C MET A 78 1.58 -11.32 -24.48
N PHE A 79 1.14 -12.52 -24.83
CA PHE A 79 0.56 -13.45 -23.87
C PHE A 79 1.54 -13.76 -22.74
N LEU A 80 2.81 -14.01 -23.08
CA LEU A 80 3.84 -14.31 -22.09
C LEU A 80 4.09 -13.12 -21.16
N CYS A 81 4.15 -11.89 -21.71
CA CYS A 81 4.33 -10.67 -20.93
C CYS A 81 3.17 -10.43 -19.95
N ILE A 82 1.92 -10.59 -20.39
CA ILE A 82 0.73 -10.41 -19.55
C ILE A 82 0.71 -11.46 -18.42
N ILE A 83 0.92 -12.74 -18.73
CA ILE A 83 0.91 -13.81 -17.72
C ILE A 83 2.03 -13.60 -16.70
N LEU A 84 3.26 -13.32 -17.14
CA LEU A 84 4.37 -13.07 -16.23
C LEU A 84 4.14 -11.81 -15.40
N GLY A 85 3.63 -10.73 -16.00
CA GLY A 85 3.31 -9.48 -15.30
C GLY A 85 2.23 -9.65 -14.24
N LEU A 86 1.18 -10.43 -14.54
CA LEU A 86 0.13 -10.78 -13.59
C LEU A 86 0.65 -11.64 -12.44
N ILE A 87 1.44 -12.69 -12.74
CA ILE A 87 2.03 -13.56 -11.71
C ILE A 87 2.97 -12.75 -10.81
N HIS A 88 3.90 -11.98 -11.38
CA HIS A 88 4.82 -11.15 -10.61
C HIS A 88 4.08 -10.07 -9.80
N GLY A 89 3.10 -9.40 -10.41
CA GLY A 89 2.29 -8.36 -9.78
C GLY A 89 1.45 -8.88 -8.61
N LEU A 90 0.85 -10.06 -8.76
CA LEU A 90 0.05 -10.68 -7.70
C LEU A 90 0.91 -11.18 -6.54
N PHE A 91 2.17 -11.56 -6.77
CA PHE A 91 3.13 -11.96 -5.73
C PHE A 91 3.77 -10.76 -5.01
N ILE A 92 3.97 -9.65 -5.71
CA ILE A 92 4.49 -8.39 -5.14
C ILE A 92 3.49 -7.75 -4.17
N MET A 93 2.20 -7.92 -4.42
CA MET A 93 1.09 -7.44 -3.56
C MET A 93 1.18 -7.89 -2.09
N PRO A 94 1.25 -9.19 -1.76
CA PRO A 94 1.39 -9.63 -0.38
C PRO A 94 2.71 -9.18 0.24
N ALA A 95 3.79 -9.06 -0.55
CA ALA A 95 5.08 -8.60 -0.06
C ALA A 95 5.05 -7.12 0.36
N ILE A 96 4.53 -6.24 -0.50
CA ILE A 96 4.36 -4.80 -0.21
C ILE A 96 3.42 -4.61 0.98
N PHE A 97 2.36 -5.40 1.08
CA PHE A 97 1.42 -5.30 2.20
C PHE A 97 2.08 -5.63 3.56
N ASN A 98 2.86 -6.71 3.62
CA ASN A 98 3.62 -7.07 4.82
C ASN A 98 4.66 -5.98 5.18
N LEU A 99 5.34 -5.44 4.16
CA LEU A 99 6.29 -4.35 4.36
C LEU A 99 5.61 -3.10 4.90
N TYR A 100 4.47 -2.71 4.35
CA TYR A 100 3.70 -1.56 4.82
C TYR A 100 3.24 -1.75 6.27
N GLN A 101 2.73 -2.93 6.62
CA GLN A 101 2.29 -3.21 7.99
C GLN A 101 3.46 -3.18 8.98
N LYS A 102 4.62 -3.72 8.59
CA LYS A 102 5.87 -3.64 9.37
C LYS A 102 6.36 -2.20 9.51
N PHE A 103 6.33 -1.42 8.43
CA PHE A 103 6.75 -0.02 8.41
C PHE A 103 5.83 0.85 9.28
N ARG A 104 4.51 0.66 9.19
CA ARG A 104 3.53 1.34 10.03
C ARG A 104 3.72 1.01 11.51
N ASN A 105 3.92 -0.26 11.86
CA ASN A 105 4.19 -0.67 13.24
C ASN A 105 5.50 -0.06 13.77
N ASN A 106 6.56 -0.03 12.95
CA ASN A 106 7.84 0.58 13.32
C ASN A 106 7.72 2.11 13.48
N CYS A 107 7.03 2.79 12.58
CA CYS A 107 6.83 4.24 12.64
C CYS A 107 5.93 4.64 13.83
N PHE A 108 4.90 3.84 14.13
CA PHE A 108 4.06 4.02 15.32
C PHE A 108 4.84 3.79 16.62
N ARG A 109 5.67 2.73 16.69
CA ARG A 109 6.59 2.50 17.83
C ARG A 109 7.56 3.67 18.00
N ARG A 110 8.05 4.25 16.90
CA ARG A 110 8.95 5.40 16.94
C ARG A 110 8.26 6.63 17.54
N ARG A 111 7.05 6.97 17.08
CA ARG A 111 6.24 8.07 17.66
C ARG A 111 5.89 7.85 19.14
N ARG A 112 5.64 6.60 19.56
CA ARG A 112 5.32 6.29 20.96
C ARG A 112 6.53 6.54 21.87
N ARG A 113 7.72 6.09 21.47
CA ARG A 113 8.97 6.38 22.21
C ARG A 113 9.27 7.87 22.30
N GLU A 114 9.00 8.61 21.22
CA GLU A 114 9.22 10.06 21.18
C GLU A 114 8.30 10.82 22.16
N LYS A 115 7.04 10.37 22.30
CA LYS A 115 6.11 10.90 23.31
C LYS A 115 6.51 10.54 24.74
N GLU A 116 6.96 9.30 24.96
CA GLU A 116 7.46 8.84 26.26
C GLU A 116 8.68 9.65 26.72
N MET A 117 9.62 9.90 25.81
CA MET A 117 10.82 10.67 26.08
C MET A 117 10.47 12.13 26.43
N LYS A 118 9.56 12.76 25.69
CA LYS A 118 9.06 14.11 26.02
C LYS A 118 8.36 14.18 27.38
N ASN A 119 7.54 13.18 27.72
CA ASN A 119 6.85 13.15 29.01
C ASN A 119 7.80 12.97 30.20
N VAL A 120 8.88 12.21 30.04
CA VAL A 120 9.93 12.06 31.06
C VAL A 120 10.69 13.38 31.25
N THR A 121 11.05 14.07 30.17
CA THR A 121 11.70 15.39 30.26
C THR A 121 10.78 16.43 30.92
N LEU A 122 9.49 16.47 30.57
CA LEU A 122 8.50 17.36 31.19
C LEU A 122 8.30 17.06 32.68
N LYS A 123 8.28 15.79 33.09
CA LYS A 123 8.25 15.41 34.52
C LYS A 123 9.51 15.84 35.27
N GLY A 124 10.68 15.75 34.63
CA GLY A 124 11.93 16.21 35.22
C GLY A 124 11.95 17.73 35.44
N VAL A 125 11.44 18.51 34.49
CA VAL A 125 11.36 19.98 34.58
C VAL A 125 10.36 20.42 35.64
N THR A 126 9.16 19.82 35.67
CA THR A 126 8.14 20.12 36.69
C THR A 126 8.60 19.76 38.10
N PHE A 127 9.28 18.62 38.27
CA PHE A 127 9.86 18.23 39.55
C PHE A 127 10.97 19.18 40.02
N PHE A 128 11.75 19.74 39.09
CA PHE A 128 12.78 20.73 39.42
C PHE A 128 12.16 22.09 39.80
N GLU A 129 11.10 22.54 39.11
CA GLU A 129 10.33 23.74 39.49
C GLU A 129 9.66 23.60 40.87
N ASP A 130 9.18 22.41 41.23
CA ASP A 130 8.59 22.13 42.55
C ASP A 130 9.64 22.18 43.69
N LEU A 131 10.90 21.83 43.40
CA LEU A 131 12.00 21.92 44.36
C LEU A 131 12.55 23.36 44.51
N GLU A 132 12.50 24.16 43.45
CA GLU A 132 13.00 25.54 43.46
C GLU A 132 11.99 26.55 44.07
N ASN A 133 10.70 26.19 44.20
CA ASN A 133 9.69 27.04 44.85
C ASN A 133 8.76 26.29 45.84
N PRO A 134 9.22 26.01 47.07
CA PRO A 134 8.45 25.25 48.07
C PRO A 134 7.29 26.02 48.75
N LYS A 135 6.97 27.26 48.37
CA LYS A 135 6.00 28.12 49.10
C LYS A 135 4.56 28.13 48.56
N ARG A 136 4.20 27.27 47.58
CA ARG A 136 2.87 27.31 46.94
C ARG A 136 1.84 26.27 47.43
N THR A 137 2.04 25.64 48.59
CA THR A 137 1.14 24.59 49.11
C THR A 137 0.10 25.06 50.14
N ASN A 138 0.02 26.34 50.49
CA ASN A 138 -0.91 26.84 51.53
C ASN A 138 -1.95 27.86 51.03
N VAL A 139 -2.64 27.61 49.91
CA VAL A 139 -3.80 28.45 49.53
C VAL A 139 -4.93 27.61 48.90
N VAL A 140 -5.40 26.56 49.58
CA VAL A 140 -6.79 26.08 49.41
C VAL A 140 -7.25 25.41 50.72
N ALA A 141 -7.73 26.21 51.67
CA ALA A 141 -8.60 25.71 52.74
C ALA A 141 -10.02 26.25 52.45
N PRO A 142 -11.03 25.39 52.29
CA PRO A 142 -12.41 25.85 52.14
C PRO A 142 -13.02 26.15 53.52
N ALA A 143 -13.58 27.35 53.67
CA ALA A 143 -14.54 27.71 54.70
C ALA A 143 -15.66 28.53 54.04
#